data_AF-A0A800A9Z7-F1
#
_entry.id   AF-A0A800A9Z7-F1
#
_cell.length_a   1.000
_cell.length_b   1.000
_cell.length_c   1.000
_cell.angle_alpha   90.00
_cell.angle_beta   90.00
_cell.angle_gamma   90.00
#
_symmetry.space_group_name_H-M   'P 1'
#
loop_
_entity.id
_entity.type
_entity.pdbx_description
1 polymer ?
#
loop_
_entity_poly.entity_id
_entity_poly.type
_entity_poly.pdbx_seq_one_letter_code
_entity_poly.pdbx_strand_id
1 'polypeptide(L)'
;MFAHGRRLRWSGEHLGYPVQVEALANPTVDVGVPGGRQLIALVDAFFDPSGVDWEIARHGVLETLGDEAFVDAAAVFGNFEMMNRVAEGTGIPVPPQAVEREKQLVEVLGLYDILKRRHRPTP
;
A
#
# COMPACT_ATOMS: atom_id res chain seq x y z
N MET A 1 -16.06 14.61 -3.99
CA MET A 1 -15.01 13.70 -4.48
C MET A 1 -14.93 12.52 -3.52
N PHE A 2 -15.09 11.27 -3.99
CA PHE A 2 -15.10 10.09 -3.12
C PHE A 2 -13.75 9.86 -2.43
N ALA A 3 -13.79 9.29 -1.23
CA ALA A 3 -12.61 8.84 -0.48
C ALA A 3 -11.93 7.66 -1.22
N HIS A 4 -10.60 7.55 -1.14
CA HIS A 4 -9.83 6.52 -1.86
C HIS A 4 -10.25 5.11 -1.47
N GLY A 5 -10.46 4.86 -0.16
CA GLY A 5 -10.95 3.56 0.31
C GLY A 5 -12.30 3.16 -0.28
N ARG A 6 -13.18 4.14 -0.58
CA ARG A 6 -14.47 3.86 -1.23
C ARG A 6 -14.32 3.47 -2.70
N ARG A 7 -13.39 4.09 -3.43
CA ARG A 7 -13.11 3.71 -4.83
C ARG A 7 -12.53 2.30 -4.92
N LEU A 8 -11.60 1.98 -4.04
CA LEU A 8 -11.00 0.65 -3.99
C LEU A 8 -12.05 -0.42 -3.68
N ARG A 9 -12.89 -0.18 -2.66
CA ARG A 9 -13.97 -1.10 -2.29
C ARG A 9 -14.96 -1.31 -3.44
N TRP A 10 -15.40 -0.23 -4.09
CA TRP A 10 -16.30 -0.30 -5.25
C TRP A 10 -15.67 -1.06 -6.43
N SER A 11 -14.38 -0.85 -6.69
CA SER A 11 -13.65 -1.61 -7.71
C SER A 11 -13.61 -3.10 -7.37
N GLY A 12 -13.37 -3.43 -6.09
CA GLY A 12 -13.40 -4.81 -5.60
C GLY A 12 -14.77 -5.46 -5.81
N GLU A 13 -15.86 -4.78 -5.45
CA GLU A 13 -17.23 -5.24 -5.68
C GLU A 13 -17.50 -5.53 -7.16
N HIS A 14 -17.05 -4.65 -8.06
CA HIS A 14 -17.24 -4.82 -9.50
C HIS A 14 -16.45 -6.00 -10.08
N LEU A 15 -15.27 -6.28 -9.54
CA LEU A 15 -14.39 -7.37 -9.97
C LEU A 15 -14.65 -8.69 -9.20
N GLY A 16 -15.57 -8.70 -8.23
CA GLY A 16 -15.83 -9.86 -7.38
C GLY A 16 -14.73 -10.15 -6.36
N TYR A 17 -13.91 -9.16 -6.03
CA TYR A 17 -12.82 -9.25 -5.05
C TYR A 17 -13.21 -8.57 -3.74
N PRO A 18 -13.34 -9.31 -2.63
CA PRO A 18 -13.64 -8.74 -1.32
C PRO A 18 -12.36 -8.11 -0.73
N VAL A 19 -11.89 -7.00 -1.30
CA VAL A 19 -10.64 -6.34 -0.89
C VAL A 19 -10.68 -5.93 0.58
N GLN A 20 -9.72 -6.43 1.37
CA GLN A 20 -9.55 -6.13 2.79
C GLN A 20 -8.26 -5.35 3.01
N VAL A 21 -8.39 -4.03 3.18
CA VAL A 21 -7.25 -3.12 3.41
C VAL A 21 -6.59 -3.35 4.77
N GLU A 22 -7.33 -3.93 5.71
CA GLU A 22 -6.88 -4.38 7.03
C GLU A 22 -5.67 -5.31 6.91
N ALA A 23 -5.56 -6.08 5.83
CA ALA A 23 -4.46 -6.99 5.57
C ALA A 23 -3.10 -6.31 5.44
N LEU A 24 -3.07 -5.00 5.12
CA LEU A 24 -1.84 -4.20 5.06
C LEU A 24 -1.26 -3.91 6.45
N ALA A 25 -2.11 -3.87 7.49
CA ALA A 25 -1.68 -3.65 8.87
C ALA A 25 -1.70 -4.95 9.70
N ASN A 26 -2.40 -5.98 9.22
CA ASN A 26 -2.51 -7.28 9.90
C ASN A 26 -2.27 -8.43 8.90
N PRO A 27 -1.07 -9.06 8.91
CA PRO A 27 -0.71 -10.13 7.97
C PRO A 27 -1.49 -11.43 8.16
N THR A 28 -2.32 -11.54 9.21
CA THR A 28 -3.23 -12.68 9.43
C THR A 28 -4.54 -12.57 8.65
N VAL A 29 -4.86 -11.39 8.12
CA VAL A 29 -6.04 -11.15 7.29
C VAL A 29 -5.69 -11.41 5.83
N ASP A 30 -6.58 -12.07 5.09
CA ASP A 30 -6.42 -12.24 3.65
C ASP A 30 -6.75 -10.94 2.91
N VAL A 31 -5.96 -10.58 1.91
CA VAL A 31 -6.14 -9.33 1.14
C VAL A 31 -7.41 -9.38 0.30
N GLY A 32 -7.88 -10.58 -0.08
CA GLY A 32 -9.08 -10.78 -0.88
C GLY A 32 -8.89 -10.51 -2.37
N VAL A 33 -7.63 -10.47 -2.85
CA VAL A 33 -7.27 -10.39 -4.27
C VAL A 33 -6.30 -11.52 -4.64
N PRO A 34 -6.31 -12.01 -5.89
CA PRO A 34 -5.35 -13.00 -6.36
C PRO A 34 -3.91 -12.57 -6.07
N GLY A 35 -3.13 -13.45 -5.44
CA GLY A 35 -1.72 -13.20 -5.12
C GLY A 35 -1.45 -12.02 -4.17
N GLY A 36 -2.45 -11.52 -3.44
CA GLY A 36 -2.30 -10.34 -2.60
C GLY A 36 -1.18 -10.44 -1.56
N ARG A 37 -0.97 -11.62 -0.97
CA ARG A 37 0.14 -11.85 -0.02
C ARG A 37 1.51 -11.74 -0.68
N GLN A 38 1.65 -12.28 -1.89
CA GLN A 38 2.88 -12.23 -2.67
C GLN A 38 3.18 -10.80 -3.12
N LEU A 39 2.15 -10.03 -3.49
CA LEU A 39 2.29 -8.61 -3.82
C LEU A 39 2.74 -7.79 -2.61
N ILE A 40 2.18 -8.02 -1.43
CA ILE A 40 2.64 -7.37 -0.18
C ILE A 40 4.09 -7.75 0.12
N ALA A 41 4.42 -9.05 0.07
CA ALA A 41 5.77 -9.54 0.34
C ALA A 41 6.81 -8.96 -0.63
N LEU A 42 6.45 -8.75 -1.90
CA LEU A 42 7.32 -8.11 -2.89
C LEU A 42 7.64 -6.66 -2.52
N VAL A 43 6.64 -5.91 -2.06
CA VAL A 43 6.81 -4.53 -1.61
C VAL A 43 7.63 -4.48 -0.31
N ASP A 44 7.35 -5.36 0.64
CA ASP A 44 8.08 -5.45 1.90
C ASP A 44 9.56 -5.76 1.66
N ALA A 45 9.88 -6.73 0.79
CA ALA A 45 11.26 -7.09 0.44
C ALA A 45 12.04 -5.91 -0.19
N PHE A 46 11.35 -4.98 -0.84
CA PHE A 46 11.97 -3.79 -1.42
C PHE A 46 12.37 -2.75 -0.36
N PHE A 47 11.53 -2.52 0.65
CA PHE A 47 11.78 -1.51 1.69
C PHE A 47 12.52 -2.03 2.91
N ASP A 48 12.37 -3.31 3.23
CA ASP A 48 13.09 -3.99 4.30
C ASP A 48 13.81 -5.23 3.76
N PRO A 49 15.00 -5.05 3.14
CA PRO A 49 15.81 -6.16 2.65
C PRO A 49 16.27 -7.13 3.74
N SER A 50 16.11 -6.77 5.03
CA SER A 50 16.44 -7.64 6.16
C SER A 50 15.26 -8.53 6.60
N GLY A 51 14.03 -8.20 6.17
CA GLY A 51 12.81 -8.90 6.55
C GLY A 51 12.46 -10.04 5.59
N VAL A 52 12.37 -9.77 4.28
CA VAL A 52 12.01 -10.75 3.26
C VAL A 52 13.04 -10.72 2.14
N ASP A 53 13.55 -11.89 1.76
CA ASP A 53 14.48 -12.01 0.65
C ASP A 53 13.78 -11.64 -0.67
N TRP A 54 14.39 -10.72 -1.42
CA TRP A 54 13.87 -10.20 -2.68
C TRP A 54 13.62 -11.28 -3.73
N GLU A 55 14.54 -12.25 -3.88
CA GLU A 55 14.39 -13.30 -4.88
C GLU A 55 13.24 -14.24 -4.50
N ILE A 56 13.06 -14.53 -3.21
CA ILE A 56 11.91 -15.32 -2.72
C ILE A 56 10.60 -14.60 -3.03
N ALA A 57 10.49 -13.32 -2.69
CA ALA A 57 9.26 -12.55 -2.90
C ALA A 57 8.93 -12.40 -4.40
N ARG A 58 9.95 -12.11 -5.22
CA ARG A 58 9.82 -12.05 -6.67
C ARG A 58 9.35 -13.38 -7.25
N HIS A 59 9.97 -14.50 -6.83
CA HIS A 59 9.59 -15.82 -7.31
C HIS A 59 8.13 -16.16 -6.95
N GLY A 60 7.70 -15.83 -5.73
CA GLY A 60 6.32 -16.03 -5.29
C GLY A 60 5.29 -15.33 -6.19
N VAL A 61 5.56 -14.09 -6.62
CA VAL A 61 4.69 -13.38 -7.57
C VAL A 61 4.68 -14.05 -8.94
N LEU A 62 5.85 -14.41 -9.48
CA LEU A 62 5.95 -15.06 -10.80
C LEU A 62 5.23 -16.41 -10.82
N GLU A 63 5.39 -17.24 -9.80
CA GLU A 63 4.72 -18.55 -9.71
C GLU A 63 3.20 -18.41 -9.52
N THR A 64 2.75 -17.40 -8.77
CA THR A 64 1.33 -17.26 -8.42
C THR A 64 0.53 -16.49 -9.47
N LEU A 65 1.13 -15.45 -10.06
CA LEU A 65 0.45 -14.47 -10.92
C LEU A 65 1.01 -14.42 -12.35
N GLY A 66 2.22 -14.94 -12.57
CA GLY A 66 2.88 -14.93 -13.88
C GLY A 66 3.68 -13.67 -14.18
N ASP A 67 4.43 -13.74 -15.28
CA ASP A 67 5.38 -12.71 -15.69
C ASP A 67 4.72 -11.37 -16.01
N GLU A 68 3.58 -11.38 -16.71
CA GLU A 68 2.86 -10.15 -17.08
C GLU A 68 2.37 -9.39 -15.83
N ALA A 69 1.80 -10.11 -14.87
CA ALA A 69 1.34 -9.53 -13.62
C ALA A 69 2.49 -8.97 -12.77
N PHE A 70 3.67 -9.60 -12.82
CA PHE A 70 4.86 -9.06 -12.16
C PHE A 70 5.29 -7.71 -12.77
N VAL A 71 5.28 -7.60 -14.10
CA VAL A 71 5.60 -6.35 -14.80
C VAL A 71 4.60 -5.25 -14.43
N ASP A 72 3.30 -5.57 -14.44
CA ASP A 72 2.26 -4.63 -14.05
C ASP A 72 2.40 -4.19 -12.58
N ALA A 73 2.66 -5.13 -11.66
CA ALA A 73 2.88 -4.82 -10.25
C ALA A 73 4.10 -3.89 -10.06
N ALA A 74 5.21 -4.17 -10.75
CA ALA A 74 6.41 -3.34 -10.71
C ALA A 74 6.17 -1.93 -11.28
N ALA A 75 5.39 -1.81 -12.35
CA ALA A 75 5.02 -0.51 -12.93
C ALA A 75 4.16 0.32 -11.97
N VAL A 76 3.15 -0.31 -11.34
CA VAL A 76 2.29 0.33 -10.33
C VAL A 76 3.13 0.78 -9.14
N PHE A 77 3.95 -0.12 -8.59
CA PHE A 77 4.84 0.16 -7.48
C PHE A 77 5.77 1.35 -7.78
N GLY A 78 6.48 1.30 -8.91
CA GLY A 78 7.41 2.35 -9.32
C GLY A 78 6.74 3.72 -9.49
N ASN A 79 5.52 3.77 -10.00
CA ASN A 79 4.75 5.01 -10.11
C ASN A 79 4.43 5.61 -8.74
N PHE A 80 3.99 4.80 -7.77
CA PHE A 80 3.70 5.29 -6.41
C PHE A 80 4.97 5.74 -5.70
N GLU A 81 6.08 5.02 -5.83
CA GLU A 81 7.33 5.41 -5.20
C GLU A 81 7.93 6.69 -5.79
N MET A 82 7.80 6.89 -7.10
CA MET A 82 8.15 8.17 -7.71
C MET A 82 7.34 9.31 -7.08
N MET A 83 6.02 9.15 -6.89
CA MET A 83 5.18 10.18 -6.26
C MET A 83 5.58 10.44 -4.81
N ASN A 84 5.90 9.39 -4.05
CA ASN A 84 6.40 9.52 -2.67
C ASN A 84 7.67 10.37 -2.63
N ARG A 85 8.66 10.07 -3.48
CA ARG A 85 9.91 10.84 -3.55
C ARG A 85 9.71 12.29 -3.94
N VAL A 86 8.78 12.57 -4.86
CA VAL A 86 8.42 13.96 -5.21
C VAL A 86 7.82 14.68 -4.00
N ALA A 87 6.87 14.06 -3.29
CA ALA A 87 6.25 14.66 -2.11
C ALA A 87 7.26 14.89 -0.97
N GLU A 88 8.16 13.94 -0.75
CA GLU A 88 9.23 14.04 0.25
C GLU A 88 10.25 15.11 -0.10
N GLY A 89 10.75 15.13 -1.34
CA GLY A 89 11.75 16.10 -1.79
C GLY A 89 11.25 17.54 -1.86
N THR A 90 9.94 17.73 -2.02
CA THR A 90 9.30 19.06 -2.04
C THR A 90 8.73 19.48 -0.69
N GLY A 91 8.66 18.56 0.29
CA GLY A 91 8.08 18.83 1.60
C GLY A 91 6.56 19.08 1.56
N ILE A 92 5.84 18.58 0.56
CA ILE A 92 4.38 18.76 0.45
C ILE A 92 3.71 18.16 1.70
N PRO A 93 2.99 18.97 2.50
CA PRO A 93 2.32 18.45 3.68
C PRO A 93 1.07 17.67 3.29
N VAL A 94 0.71 16.66 4.10
CA VAL A 94 -0.59 16.00 3.98
C VAL A 94 -1.67 16.96 4.53
N PRO A 95 -2.68 17.37 3.73
CA PRO A 95 -3.70 18.29 4.21
C PRO A 95 -4.54 17.66 5.32
N PRO A 96 -4.83 18.37 6.45
CA PRO A 96 -5.65 17.82 7.53
C PRO A 96 -7.04 17.36 7.05
N GLN A 97 -7.61 18.07 6.08
CA GLN A 97 -8.89 17.72 5.45
C GLN A 97 -8.83 16.39 4.68
N ALA A 98 -7.66 16.03 4.13
CA ALA A 98 -7.47 14.74 3.48
C ALA A 98 -7.43 13.60 4.51
N VAL A 99 -6.76 13.82 5.65
CA VAL A 99 -6.73 12.85 6.77
C VAL A 99 -8.14 12.63 7.31
N GLU A 100 -8.90 13.70 7.57
CA GLU A 100 -10.28 13.58 8.07
C GLU A 100 -11.20 12.88 7.08
N ARG A 101 -11.05 13.13 5.77
CA ARG A 101 -11.83 12.44 4.74
C ARG A 101 -11.55 10.93 4.68
N GLU A 102 -10.33 10.52 5.02
CA GLU A 102 -9.89 9.12 5.03
C GLU A 102 -9.78 8.55 6.46
N LYS A 103 -10.43 9.16 7.44
CA LYS A 103 -10.29 8.85 8.88
C LYS A 103 -10.35 7.36 9.21
N GLN A 104 -11.34 6.67 8.64
CA GLN A 104 -11.54 5.23 8.85
C GLN A 104 -10.36 4.40 8.32
N LEU A 105 -9.82 4.76 7.15
CA LEU A 105 -8.67 4.07 6.56
C LEU A 105 -7.39 4.34 7.38
N VAL A 106 -7.20 5.59 7.80
CA VAL A 106 -6.08 5.99 8.68
C VAL A 106 -6.12 5.24 10.00
N GLU A 107 -7.30 5.04 10.57
CA GLU A 107 -7.52 4.29 11.81
C GLU A 107 -7.24 2.80 11.63
N VAL A 108 -7.85 2.16 10.63
CA VAL A 108 -7.65 0.73 10.31
C VAL A 108 -6.18 0.39 10.07
N LEU A 109 -5.45 1.28 9.40
CA LEU A 109 -4.05 1.08 9.09
C LEU A 109 -3.08 1.54 10.20
N GLY A 110 -3.59 2.08 11.31
CA GLY A 110 -2.75 2.55 12.41
C GLY A 110 -1.85 3.75 12.08
N LEU A 111 -2.20 4.55 11.08
CA LEU A 111 -1.32 5.58 10.53
C LEU A 111 -1.25 6.88 11.37
N TYR A 112 -2.08 7.02 12.40
CA TYR A 112 -2.11 8.23 13.23
C TYR A 112 -0.77 8.55 13.88
N ASP A 113 -0.03 7.54 14.30
CA ASP A 113 1.25 7.76 14.99
C ASP A 113 2.34 8.25 14.03
N ILE A 114 2.29 7.84 12.77
CA ILE A 114 3.16 8.32 11.71
C ILE A 114 2.85 9.80 11.41
N LEU A 115 1.55 10.14 11.29
CA LEU A 115 1.11 11.52 11.04
C LEU A 115 1.51 12.48 12.18
N LYS A 116 1.41 12.04 13.44
CA LYS A 116 1.84 12.82 14.62
C LYS A 116 3.34 13.11 14.63
N ARG A 117 4.18 12.13 14.27
CA ARG A 117 5.66 12.29 14.25
C ARG A 117 6.10 13.34 13.23
N ARG A 118 5.42 13.42 12.08
CA ARG A 118 5.73 14.38 11.00
C ARG A 118 5.28 15.82 11.29
N HIS A 119 4.40 16.02 12.28
CA HIS A 119 3.89 17.34 12.70
C HIS A 119 4.70 17.99 13.84
N ARG A 120 5.75 17.34 14.36
CA ARG A 120 6.61 17.95 15.37
C ARG A 120 7.50 18.98 14.66
N PRO A 121 7.44 20.28 14.98
CA PRO A 121 8.40 21.24 14.44
C PRO A 121 9.79 20.79 14.91
N THR A 122 10.75 20.74 13.99
CA THR A 122 12.17 20.62 14.34
C THR A 122 12.54 21.76 15.29
N PRO A 123 13.30 21.50 16.38
CA PRO A 123 13.76 22.54 17.29
C PRO A 123 14.67 23.55 16.60
#